data_AF-A0AA37B5W9-F1
#
_entry.id   AF-A0AA37B5W9-F1
#
_cell.length_a   1.000
_cell.length_b   1.000
_cell.length_c   1.000
_cell.angle_alpha   90.00
_cell.angle_beta   90.00
_cell.angle_gamma   90.00
#
_symmetry.space_group_name_H-M   'P 1'
#
loop_
_entity.id
_entity.type
_entity.pdbx_description
1 polymer ?
#
loop_
_entity_poly.entity_id
_entity_poly.type
_entity_poly.pdbx_seq_one_letter_code
_entity_poly.pdbx_strand_id
1 'polypeptide(L)'
;MGGASVTVWRELRRLKKVCQFDETIQQAFKAADTANWKAFTKVMGGVWCKLANRPLRVYYQQAVDTETGECKTNAYGDVFVKRLKGVLYQGLEIITRHFEWQVVRGSSSSALLGVL
;
A
#
# COMPACT_ATOMS: atom_id res chain seq x y z
N MET A 1 -15.73 -15.55 1.83
CA MET A 1 -15.92 -15.36 0.38
C MET A 1 -14.62 -14.85 -0.23
N GLY A 2 -13.98 -15.65 -1.09
CA GLY A 2 -12.74 -15.28 -1.77
C GLY A 2 -13.05 -14.45 -3.01
N GLY A 3 -12.78 -13.15 -2.98
CA GLY A 3 -12.96 -12.24 -4.11
C GLY A 3 -11.75 -11.33 -4.30
N ALA A 4 -11.87 -10.34 -5.18
CA ALA A 4 -10.82 -9.35 -5.44
C ALA A 4 -10.36 -8.63 -4.16
N SER A 5 -9.10 -8.21 -4.12
CA SER A 5 -8.51 -7.61 -2.90
C SER A 5 -9.09 -6.24 -2.61
N VAL A 6 -9.86 -6.12 -1.52
CA VAL A 6 -10.40 -4.84 -1.01
C VAL A 6 -9.27 -3.90 -0.58
N THR A 7 -8.14 -4.43 -0.09
CA THR A 7 -6.97 -3.62 0.25
C THR A 7 -6.39 -2.95 -0.99
N VAL A 8 -6.20 -3.71 -2.09
CA VAL A 8 -5.72 -3.12 -3.36
C VAL A 8 -6.69 -2.05 -3.86
N TRP A 9 -8.00 -2.34 -3.83
CA TRP A 9 -9.04 -1.37 -4.19
C TRP A 9 -8.97 -0.08 -3.36
N ARG A 10 -8.73 -0.18 -2.04
CA ARG A 10 -8.55 0.98 -1.17
C ARG A 10 -7.27 1.75 -1.47
N GLU A 11 -6.17 1.06 -1.74
CA GLU A 11 -4.89 1.70 -2.05
C GLU A 11 -4.92 2.41 -3.42
N LEU A 12 -5.55 1.83 -4.45
CA LEU A 12 -5.72 2.49 -5.75
C LEU A 12 -6.45 3.83 -5.64
N ARG A 13 -7.48 3.92 -4.79
CA ARG A 13 -8.22 5.19 -4.54
C ARG A 13 -7.42 6.25 -3.79
N ARG A 14 -6.22 5.93 -3.28
CA ARG A 14 -5.30 6.94 -2.72
C ARG A 14 -4.50 7.65 -3.80
N LEU A 15 -4.37 7.04 -4.98
CA LEU A 15 -3.67 7.64 -6.11
C LEU A 15 -4.50 8.79 -6.65
N LYS A 16 -3.86 9.95 -6.87
CA LYS A 16 -4.53 11.11 -7.48
C LYS A 16 -4.53 11.04 -9.01
N LYS A 17 -3.51 10.39 -9.58
CA LYS A 17 -3.33 10.25 -11.03
C LYS A 17 -2.53 8.99 -11.32
N VAL A 18 -2.90 8.30 -12.40
CA VAL A 18 -2.25 7.08 -12.88
C VAL A 18 -1.82 7.34 -14.32
N CYS A 19 -0.90 8.28 -14.51
CA CYS A 19 -0.24 8.46 -15.81
C CYS A 19 0.93 7.49 -15.90
N GLN A 20 1.16 6.91 -17.08
CA GLN A 20 2.31 6.07 -17.42
C GLN A 20 2.30 4.60 -16.92
N PHE A 21 1.23 4.14 -16.27
CA PHE A 21 1.12 2.73 -15.90
C PHE A 21 0.53 1.88 -17.04
N ASP A 22 0.75 0.57 -16.98
CA ASP A 22 0.12 -0.40 -17.88
C ASP A 22 -1.42 -0.27 -17.88
N GLU A 23 -2.05 -0.64 -19.00
CA GLU A 23 -3.51 -0.57 -19.17
C GLU A 23 -4.26 -1.30 -18.05
N THR A 24 -3.75 -2.44 -17.57
CA THR A 24 -4.36 -3.21 -16.48
C THR A 24 -4.49 -2.38 -15.20
N ILE A 25 -3.44 -1.64 -14.83
CA ILE A 25 -3.47 -0.76 -13.66
C ILE A 25 -4.41 0.42 -13.90
N GLN A 26 -4.37 1.02 -15.09
CA GLN A 26 -5.25 2.14 -15.43
C GLN A 26 -6.74 1.74 -15.35
N GLN A 27 -7.09 0.56 -15.86
CA GLN A 27 -8.45 0.01 -15.76
C GLN A 27 -8.84 -0.29 -14.31
N ALA A 28 -7.94 -0.89 -13.53
CA ALA A 28 -8.19 -1.16 -12.11
C ALA A 28 -8.39 0.14 -11.32
N PHE A 29 -7.54 1.15 -11.57
CA PHE A 29 -7.64 2.47 -10.97
C PHE A 29 -8.95 3.15 -11.34
N LYS A 30 -9.29 3.22 -12.64
CA LYS A 30 -10.53 3.82 -13.12
C LYS A 30 -11.75 3.16 -12.48
N ALA A 31 -11.77 1.83 -12.42
CA ALA A 31 -12.86 1.10 -11.77
C ALA A 31 -12.96 1.42 -10.27
N ALA A 32 -11.81 1.55 -9.58
CA ALA A 32 -11.78 1.91 -8.17
C ALA A 32 -12.24 3.36 -7.92
N ASP A 33 -11.76 4.30 -8.73
CA ASP A 33 -12.10 5.72 -8.67
C ASP A 33 -13.59 5.97 -8.92
N THR A 34 -14.19 5.29 -9.92
CA THR A 34 -15.64 5.38 -10.18
C THR A 34 -16.49 4.43 -9.32
N ALA A 35 -15.93 3.85 -8.26
CA ALA A 35 -16.59 2.90 -7.37
C ALA A 35 -17.27 1.68 -8.05
N ASN A 36 -16.81 1.27 -9.24
CA ASN A 36 -17.34 0.12 -9.98
C ASN A 36 -16.68 -1.21 -9.57
N TRP A 37 -17.22 -1.83 -8.52
CA TRP A 37 -16.70 -3.09 -7.97
C TRP A 37 -16.70 -4.24 -8.97
N LYS A 38 -17.71 -4.31 -9.84
CA LYS A 38 -17.83 -5.36 -10.87
C LYS A 38 -16.69 -5.27 -11.88
N ALA A 39 -16.42 -4.06 -12.38
CA ALA A 39 -15.33 -3.82 -13.32
C ALA A 39 -13.96 -4.16 -12.70
N PHE A 40 -13.71 -3.73 -11.46
CA PHE A 40 -12.47 -4.07 -10.77
C PHE A 40 -12.31 -5.57 -10.53
N THR A 41 -13.39 -6.25 -10.12
CA THR A 41 -13.35 -7.70 -9.93
C THR A 41 -12.98 -8.41 -11.24
N LYS A 42 -13.48 -7.93 -12.38
CA LYS A 42 -13.12 -8.46 -13.70
C LYS A 42 -11.63 -8.24 -14.01
N VAL A 43 -11.11 -7.03 -13.80
CA VAL A 43 -9.69 -6.71 -14.01
C VAL A 43 -8.79 -7.55 -13.10
N MET A 44 -9.23 -7.85 -11.88
CA MET A 44 -8.50 -8.67 -10.90
C MET A 44 -8.53 -10.18 -11.18
N GLY A 45 -9.02 -10.61 -12.35
CA GLY A 45 -9.11 -12.02 -12.76
C GLY A 45 -10.42 -12.72 -12.41
N GLY A 46 -11.42 -11.97 -11.93
CA GLY A 46 -12.75 -12.50 -11.57
C GLY A 46 -12.86 -13.04 -10.15
N VAL A 47 -14.07 -13.47 -9.78
CA VAL A 47 -14.40 -13.94 -8.42
C VAL A 47 -13.58 -15.19 -8.04
N TRP A 48 -13.33 -16.08 -9.00
CA TRP A 48 -12.66 -17.36 -8.78
C TRP A 48 -11.13 -17.32 -8.97
N CYS A 49 -10.54 -16.13 -9.15
CA CYS A 49 -9.10 -15.98 -9.35
C CYS A 49 -8.32 -16.42 -8.10
N LYS A 50 -7.39 -17.38 -8.28
CA LYS A 50 -6.43 -17.77 -7.24
C LYS A 50 -5.58 -16.56 -6.83
N LEU A 51 -5.26 -16.45 -5.54
CA LEU A 51 -4.48 -15.33 -5.00
C LEU A 51 -3.13 -15.14 -5.72
N ALA A 52 -2.48 -16.24 -6.11
CA ALA A 52 -1.20 -16.23 -6.83
C ALA A 52 -1.29 -15.65 -8.25
N ASN A 53 -2.47 -15.70 -8.87
CA ASN A 53 -2.69 -15.30 -10.26
C ASN A 53 -3.29 -13.89 -10.38
N ARG A 54 -3.46 -13.17 -9.26
CA ARG A 54 -4.03 -11.82 -9.29
C ARG A 54 -3.02 -10.84 -9.89
N PRO A 55 -3.45 -9.98 -10.83
CA PRO A 55 -2.55 -9.05 -11.51
C PRO A 55 -1.98 -7.99 -10.54
N LEU A 56 -2.81 -7.47 -9.64
CA LEU A 56 -2.37 -6.55 -8.59
C LEU A 56 -2.36 -7.24 -7.22
N ARG A 57 -1.32 -6.96 -6.43
CA ARG A 57 -1.14 -7.48 -5.07
C ARG A 57 -0.90 -6.34 -4.10
N VAL A 58 -1.09 -6.62 -2.82
CA VAL A 58 -0.75 -5.67 -1.77
C VAL A 58 0.76 -5.61 -1.64
N TYR A 59 1.34 -4.40 -1.68
CA TYR A 59 2.76 -4.20 -1.43
C TYR A 59 3.00 -3.89 0.04
N TYR A 60 3.77 -4.78 0.68
CA TYR A 60 4.25 -4.63 2.05
C TYR A 60 5.76 -4.41 2.01
N GLN A 61 6.20 -3.28 2.57
CA GLN A 61 7.61 -2.95 2.72
C GLN A 61 8.11 -3.37 4.10
N GLN A 62 9.35 -3.84 4.18
CA GLN A 62 10.01 -4.13 5.46
C GLN A 62 10.22 -2.83 6.23
N ALA A 63 9.86 -2.82 7.51
CA ALA A 63 10.12 -1.68 8.38
C ALA A 63 11.62 -1.66 8.70
N VAL A 64 12.24 -0.50 8.51
CA VAL A 64 13.66 -0.29 8.75
C VAL A 64 13.82 0.80 9.79
N ASP A 65 14.84 0.68 10.63
CA ASP A 65 15.26 1.75 11.51
C ASP A 65 16.02 2.80 10.71
N THR A 66 15.58 4.05 10.79
CA THR A 66 16.16 5.15 10.02
C THR A 66 17.56 5.52 10.47
N GLU A 67 17.93 5.23 11.72
CA GLU A 67 19.25 5.55 12.26
C GLU A 67 20.27 4.43 11.97
N THR A 68 19.88 3.18 12.19
CA THR A 68 20.80 2.03 12.02
C THR A 68 20.75 1.40 10.63
N GLY A 69 19.67 1.63 9.88
CA GLY A 69 19.42 0.92 8.62
C GLY A 69 19.00 -0.55 8.80
N GLU A 70 18.85 -1.00 10.04
CA GLU A 70 18.49 -2.39 10.33
C GLU A 70 16.99 -2.63 10.19
N CYS A 71 16.63 -3.86 9.81
CA CYS A 71 15.24 -4.22 9.69
C CYS A 71 14.60 -4.43 11.06
N LYS A 72 13.49 -3.74 11.32
CA LYS A 72 12.76 -3.85 12.58
C LYS A 72 12.16 -5.24 12.72
N THR A 73 12.38 -5.84 13.87
CA THR A 73 11.74 -7.08 14.28
C THR A 73 10.50 -6.79 15.12
N ASN A 74 9.65 -7.79 15.29
CA ASN A 74 8.58 -7.75 16.28
C ASN A 74 9.18 -7.68 17.70
N ALA A 75 8.32 -7.52 18.72
CA ALA A 75 8.73 -7.44 20.13
C ALA A 75 9.52 -8.66 20.63
N TYR A 76 9.50 -9.78 19.90
CA TYR A 76 10.17 -11.02 20.24
C TYR A 76 11.47 -11.26 19.45
N GLY A 77 11.78 -10.43 18.45
CA GLY A 77 12.99 -10.57 17.63
C GLY A 77 12.89 -11.54 16.44
N ASP A 78 11.85 -12.37 16.37
CA ASP A 78 11.84 -13.52 15.46
C ASP A 78 11.42 -13.22 14.02
N VAL A 79 10.66 -12.13 13.81
CA VAL A 79 10.05 -11.83 12.50
C VAL A 79 10.21 -10.36 12.15
N PHE A 80 10.68 -10.09 10.94
CA PHE A 80 10.72 -8.74 10.39
C PHE A 80 9.32 -8.16 10.22
N VAL A 81 9.15 -6.96 10.75
CA VAL A 81 7.91 -6.20 10.66
C VAL A 81 7.75 -5.71 9.23
N LYS A 82 6.57 -5.94 8.65
CA LYS A 82 6.19 -5.42 7.35
C LYS A 82 5.06 -4.41 7.49
N ARG A 83 5.09 -3.34 6.71
CA ARG A 83 4.10 -2.27 6.69
C ARG A 83 3.48 -2.15 5.31
N LEU A 84 2.17 -1.95 5.27
CA LEU A 84 1.46 -1.68 4.02
C LEU A 84 1.98 -0.37 3.43
N LYS A 85 2.54 -0.42 2.21
CA LYS A 85 3.11 0.76 1.55
C LYS A 85 2.44 1.08 0.20
N GLY A 86 1.82 0.08 -0.42
CA GLY A 86 0.87 0.31 -1.51
C GLY A 86 0.48 -0.92 -2.30
N VAL A 87 0.68 -0.87 -3.61
CA VAL A 87 0.27 -1.92 -4.57
C VAL A 87 1.47 -2.44 -5.35
N LEU A 88 1.52 -3.74 -5.59
CA LEU A 88 2.53 -4.41 -6.40
C LEU A 88 1.90 -4.86 -7.72
N TYR A 89 2.53 -4.55 -8.85
CA TYR A 89 2.12 -4.98 -10.18
C TYR A 89 3.33 -5.46 -10.98
N GLN A 90 3.37 -6.74 -11.36
CA GLN A 90 4.47 -7.31 -12.16
C GLN A 90 5.88 -7.00 -11.61
N GLY A 91 6.03 -6.94 -10.28
CA GLY A 91 7.29 -6.58 -9.62
C GLY A 91 7.52 -5.07 -9.42
N LEU A 92 6.70 -4.21 -10.03
CA LEU A 92 6.71 -2.76 -9.82
C LEU A 92 5.95 -2.39 -8.55
N GLU A 93 6.59 -1.61 -7.69
CA GLU A 93 6.05 -1.12 -6.44
C GLU A 93 5.42 0.26 -6.65
N ILE A 94 4.10 0.36 -6.44
CA ILE A 94 3.35 1.60 -6.53
C ILE A 94 3.08 2.08 -5.10
N ILE A 95 3.83 3.09 -4.67
CA ILE A 95 3.72 3.66 -3.33
C ILE A 95 2.49 4.57 -3.25
N THR A 96 1.57 4.22 -2.36
CA THR A 96 0.30 4.94 -2.11
C THR A 96 0.26 5.59 -0.74
N ARG A 97 1.24 5.30 0.12
CA ARG A 97 1.36 5.79 1.51
C ARG A 97 2.70 6.48 1.74
N HIS A 98 2.71 7.79 1.53
CA HIS A 98 3.91 8.61 1.69
C HIS A 98 4.19 9.03 3.13
N PHE A 99 3.14 9.15 3.96
CA PHE A 99 3.26 9.62 5.33
C PHE A 99 3.27 8.47 6.33
N GLU A 100 4.10 8.61 7.35
CA GLU A 100 4.19 7.70 8.48
C GLU A 100 3.90 8.46 9.78
N TRP A 101 3.07 7.88 10.62
CA TRP A 101 2.77 8.45 11.93
C TRP A 101 3.87 8.05 12.90
N GLN A 102 4.50 9.05 13.51
CA GLN A 102 5.43 8.86 14.62
C GLN A 102 4.72 9.17 15.93
N VAL A 103 4.76 8.23 16.87
CA VAL A 103 4.26 8.47 18.23
C VAL A 103 5.38 9.14 19.02
N VAL A 104 5.27 10.45 19.20
CA VAL A 104 6.16 11.22 20.06
C VAL A 104 5.52 11.27 21.44
N ARG A 105 6.25 10.83 22.48
CA ARG A 105 5.83 11.08 23.86
C ARG A 105 5.93 12.59 24.08
N GLY A 106 4.81 13.22 24.43
CA GLY A 106 4.81 14.65 24.72
C GLY A 106 5.75 14.95 25.88
N SER A 107 6.95 15.45 25.57
CA SER A 107 7.72 16.22 26.53
C SER A 107 6.91 17.48 26.82
N SER A 108 6.76 17.84 28.10
CA SER A 108 6.25 19.16 28.48
C SER A 108 6.91 20.23 27.61
N SER A 109 6.10 21.05 26.94
CA SER A 109 6.52 22.04 25.96
C SER A 109 7.81 22.75 26.33
N SER A 110 8.86 22.57 25.54
CA SER A 110 9.76 23.68 25.24
C SER A 110 9.46 24.06 23.80
N ALA A 111 8.59 25.07 23.67
CA ALA A 111 8.34 25.69 22.38
C ALA A 111 9.65 26.37 21.95
N LEU A 112 10.29 25.85 20.91
CA LEU A 112 11.08 26.59 19.92
C LEU A 112 11.57 25.60 18.85
N LEU A 113 11.53 26.05 17.58
CA LEU A 113 11.91 25.38 16.32
C LEU A 113 10.77 24.60 15.65
N GLY A 114 10.23 25.01 14.51
CA GLY A 114 10.63 26.03 13.57
C GLY A 114 10.05 25.61 12.21
N VAL A 115 9.17 26.44 11.66
CA VAL A 115 8.67 26.33 10.28
C VAL A 115 9.78 26.80 9.35
N LEU A 116 10.23 25.94 8.43
CA LEU A 116 10.67 26.28 7.07
C LEU A 116 10.35 25.12 6.13
#